data_AF-A0A2S6AQE8-F1
#
_entry.id   AF-A0A2S6AQE8-F1
#
_cell.length_a   1.000
_cell.length_b   1.000
_cell.length_c   1.000
_cell.angle_alpha   90.00
_cell.angle_beta   90.00
_cell.angle_gamma   90.00
#
_symmetry.space_group_name_H-M   'P 1'
#
loop_
_entity.id
_entity.type
_entity.pdbx_description
1 polymer ?
#
loop_
_entity_poly.entity_id
_entity_poly.type
_entity_poly.pdbx_seq_one_letter_code
_entity_poly.pdbx_strand_id
1 'polypeptide(L)'
;MNSAATLLEQRRVTGIEFTQEQFAALLAPSTPDAVVATLLTTLAMSSHSDAEASALTQAYVASGKQVNWPDATQVVDKHSTGCVGDDVSIVLAPLLAATGLRVAKITGSALRHCGGTLDKLHCIPGLRLDLTVAEFVGCVETVGFCIAGQSPELVPADGRTYALRERTGTVDVAALIAASIMSKKLATGAATIALEVKYGPGAVVATEADADELVRLMRAIGEAAGRRMLMSTCDASQPLAPAAGPLLELREAVAVLRGGGAPVLREHVTGLAEQILHAVPAPDSGTPIRSRIDDALDSGVAYEMFCHYINHLGGDAEWLDMGLETTHAPAVVTYHAPRPAIYTGIDARPVGEAAQMLAAVDAACGVRIVAEPGKPVSAGQSVLEVHAPDPVSGHAYADALGRHCHFHD
;
A
#
# COMPACT_ATOMS: atom_id res chain seq x y z
N MET A 1 -4.48 29.95 26.90
CA MET A 1 -3.68 28.86 26.29
C MET A 1 -2.22 29.28 26.33
N ASN A 2 -1.31 28.36 26.66
CA ASN A 2 0.13 28.61 26.53
C ASN A 2 0.46 28.90 25.05
N SER A 3 1.46 29.74 24.80
CA SER A 3 1.91 29.99 23.44
C SER A 3 2.51 28.72 22.82
N ALA A 4 2.52 28.61 21.49
CA ALA A 4 3.16 27.48 20.80
C ALA A 4 4.63 27.31 21.21
N ALA A 5 5.35 28.43 21.37
CA ALA A 5 6.74 28.42 21.83
C ALA A 5 6.86 27.84 23.25
N THR A 6 5.96 28.22 24.16
CA THR A 6 5.94 27.71 25.54
C THR A 6 5.66 26.21 25.58
N LEU A 7 4.75 25.70 24.76
CA LEU A 7 4.45 24.26 24.68
C LEU A 7 5.67 23.47 24.17
N LEU A 8 6.29 23.94 23.09
CA LEU A 8 7.48 23.29 22.51
C LEU A 8 8.68 23.33 23.49
N GLU A 9 8.89 24.45 24.17
CA GLU A 9 9.91 24.56 25.22
C GLU A 9 9.64 23.62 26.38
N GLN A 10 8.40 23.55 26.86
CA GLN A 10 8.01 22.65 27.93
C GLN A 10 8.28 21.18 27.56
N ARG A 11 7.89 20.75 26.35
CA ARG A 11 8.17 19.38 25.87
C ARG A 11 9.68 19.10 25.89
N ARG A 12 10.50 20.01 25.37
CA ARG A 12 11.96 19.87 25.30
C ARG A 12 12.65 19.84 26.66
N VAL A 13 12.20 20.67 27.61
CA VAL A 13 12.87 20.84 28.92
C VAL A 13 12.40 19.80 29.92
N THR A 14 11.10 19.50 29.93
CA THR A 14 10.49 18.64 30.96
C THR A 14 10.22 17.22 30.50
N GLY A 15 10.19 16.98 29.18
CA GLY A 15 9.76 15.70 28.61
C GLY A 15 8.26 15.43 28.74
N ILE A 16 7.45 16.38 29.23
CA ILE A 16 5.99 16.22 29.32
C ILE A 16 5.41 16.14 27.92
N GLU A 17 4.74 15.01 27.62
CA GLU A 17 4.12 14.71 26.33
C GLU A 17 2.92 15.61 26.02
N PHE A 18 2.67 15.81 24.73
CA PHE A 18 1.55 16.64 24.28
C PHE A 18 0.20 15.91 24.40
N THR A 19 -0.84 16.63 24.81
CA THR A 19 -2.22 16.17 24.70
C THR A 19 -2.77 16.36 23.28
N GLN A 20 -3.92 15.75 22.98
CA GLN A 20 -4.60 15.92 21.69
C GLN A 20 -4.91 17.40 21.41
N GLU A 21 -5.38 18.14 22.43
CA GLU A 21 -5.73 19.57 22.29
C GLU A 21 -4.48 20.42 22.01
N GLN A 22 -3.35 20.07 22.62
CA GLN A 22 -2.08 20.76 22.37
C GLN A 22 -1.58 20.48 20.95
N PHE A 23 -1.67 19.24 20.47
CA PHE A 23 -1.39 18.93 19.08
C PHE A 23 -2.31 19.67 18.12
N ALA A 24 -3.63 19.70 18.39
CA ALA A 24 -4.60 20.41 17.55
C ALA A 24 -4.28 21.92 17.47
N ALA A 25 -3.88 22.53 18.59
CA ALA A 25 -3.46 23.94 18.60
C ALA A 25 -2.16 24.17 17.80
N LEU A 26 -1.17 23.28 17.95
CA LEU A 26 0.11 23.36 17.22
C LEU A 26 -0.03 23.05 15.72
N LEU A 27 -1.04 22.29 15.33
CA LEU A 27 -1.30 21.88 13.95
C LEU A 27 -2.41 22.71 13.27
N ALA A 28 -2.95 23.72 13.95
CA ALA A 28 -4.00 24.58 13.41
C ALA A 28 -3.56 25.21 12.07
N PRO A 29 -4.49 25.43 11.12
CA PRO A 29 -4.16 26.02 9.81
C PRO A 29 -3.44 27.38 9.90
N SER A 30 -3.73 28.16 10.94
CA SER A 30 -3.09 29.46 11.21
C SER A 30 -1.67 29.38 11.77
N THR A 31 -1.24 28.21 12.27
CA THR A 31 0.09 28.04 12.86
C THR A 31 1.14 28.13 11.75
N PRO A 32 2.22 28.91 11.87
CA PRO A 32 3.25 28.99 10.82
C PRO A 32 4.00 27.67 10.60
N ASP A 33 4.42 27.39 9.36
CA ASP A 33 5.19 26.18 9.02
C ASP A 33 6.46 26.04 9.87
N ALA A 34 7.12 27.14 10.23
CA ALA A 34 8.31 27.10 11.09
C ALA A 34 8.02 26.51 12.48
N VAL A 35 6.82 26.76 13.03
CA VAL A 35 6.38 26.20 14.31
C VAL A 35 6.07 24.71 14.15
N VAL A 36 5.38 24.32 13.06
CA VAL A 36 5.11 22.91 12.76
C VAL A 36 6.41 22.14 12.53
N ALA A 37 7.36 22.68 11.76
CA ALA A 37 8.67 22.08 11.58
C ALA A 37 9.41 21.91 12.90
N THR A 38 9.33 22.90 13.80
CA THR A 38 9.93 22.81 15.15
C THR A 38 9.26 21.71 15.98
N LEU A 39 7.93 21.54 15.86
CA LEU A 39 7.21 20.42 16.47
C LEU A 39 7.77 19.08 15.96
N LEU A 40 7.92 18.90 14.64
CA LEU A 40 8.43 17.66 14.05
C LEU A 40 9.83 17.32 14.53
N THR A 41 10.74 18.30 14.54
CA THR A 41 12.10 18.09 15.04
C THR A 41 12.12 17.83 16.54
N THR A 42 11.21 18.44 17.30
CA THR A 42 11.08 18.19 18.75
C THR A 42 10.64 16.75 18.99
N LEU A 43 9.67 16.26 18.21
CA LEU A 43 9.23 14.87 18.29
C LEU A 43 10.37 13.92 17.89
N ALA A 44 11.05 14.17 16.77
CA ALA A 44 12.17 13.35 16.30
C ALA A 44 13.33 13.20 17.32
N MET A 45 13.47 14.15 18.24
CA MET A 45 14.51 14.14 19.28
C MET A 45 14.02 13.65 20.66
N SER A 46 12.75 13.26 20.78
CA SER A 46 12.12 12.88 22.04
C SER A 46 11.68 11.41 22.02
N SER A 47 11.58 10.79 23.19
CA SER A 47 10.86 9.51 23.32
C SER A 47 9.35 9.74 23.25
N HIS A 48 8.62 8.79 22.68
CA HIS A 48 7.16 8.82 22.57
C HIS A 48 6.52 7.63 23.25
N SER A 49 5.50 7.88 24.05
CA SER A 49 4.57 6.85 24.48
C SER A 49 3.52 6.56 23.41
N ASP A 50 2.84 5.43 23.56
CA ASP A 50 1.68 5.07 22.72
C ASP A 50 0.53 6.08 22.89
N ALA A 51 0.42 6.70 24.06
CA ALA A 51 -0.59 7.70 24.35
C ALA A 51 -0.31 9.00 23.57
N GLU A 52 0.94 9.45 23.50
CA GLU A 52 1.30 10.64 22.71
C GLU A 52 1.11 10.39 21.21
N ALA A 53 1.51 9.22 20.71
CA ALA A 53 1.27 8.84 19.31
C ALA A 53 -0.23 8.77 18.98
N SER A 54 -1.05 8.25 19.90
CA SER A 54 -2.51 8.23 19.77
C SER A 54 -3.10 9.65 19.79
N ALA A 55 -2.62 10.52 20.68
CA ALA A 55 -3.05 11.92 20.75
C ALA A 55 -2.73 12.69 19.47
N LEU A 56 -1.54 12.51 18.89
CA LEU A 56 -1.17 13.08 17.59
C LEU A 56 -2.11 12.58 16.48
N THR A 57 -2.36 11.26 16.46
CA THR A 57 -3.25 10.65 15.46
C THR A 57 -4.66 11.23 15.54
N GLN A 58 -5.21 11.34 16.75
CA GLN A 58 -6.54 11.91 16.97
C GLN A 58 -6.60 13.39 16.59
N ALA A 59 -5.53 14.15 16.78
CA ALA A 59 -5.45 15.52 16.29
C ALA A 59 -5.47 15.61 14.75
N TYR A 60 -4.80 14.68 14.05
CA TYR A 60 -4.91 14.59 12.58
C TYR A 60 -6.32 14.22 12.12
N VAL A 61 -6.94 13.22 12.74
CA VAL A 61 -8.31 12.79 12.43
C VAL A 61 -9.31 13.92 12.66
N ALA A 62 -9.15 14.69 13.75
CA ALA A 62 -10.02 15.82 14.07
C ALA A 62 -9.81 17.05 13.16
N SER A 63 -8.73 17.08 12.36
CA SER A 63 -8.42 18.21 11.49
C SER A 63 -9.30 18.29 10.23
N GLY A 64 -10.01 17.22 9.88
CA GLY A 64 -10.84 17.13 8.69
C GLY A 64 -12.17 16.39 8.91
N LYS A 65 -12.80 16.04 7.80
CA LYS A 65 -14.00 15.21 7.74
C LYS A 65 -13.69 13.78 8.17
N GLN A 66 -14.69 13.12 8.71
CA GLN A 66 -14.63 11.71 9.08
C GLN A 66 -15.82 11.00 8.45
N VAL A 67 -15.57 9.83 7.88
CA VAL A 67 -16.61 8.98 7.31
C VAL A 67 -17.23 8.15 8.43
N ASN A 68 -18.56 8.15 8.49
CA ASN A 68 -19.32 7.33 9.42
C ASN A 68 -20.25 6.42 8.63
N TRP A 69 -20.12 5.11 8.85
CA TRP A 69 -20.93 4.09 8.18
C TRP A 69 -22.10 3.68 9.06
N PRO A 70 -23.31 3.49 8.50
CA PRO A 70 -24.47 3.00 9.27
C PRO A 70 -24.19 1.65 9.97
N ASP A 71 -23.49 0.75 9.28
CA ASP A 71 -22.94 -0.47 9.85
C ASP A 71 -21.44 -0.55 9.56
N ALA A 72 -20.66 0.07 10.45
CA ALA A 72 -19.21 0.06 10.36
C ALA A 72 -18.60 -1.34 10.58
N THR A 73 -19.33 -2.30 11.19
CA THR A 73 -18.78 -3.62 11.54
C THR A 73 -18.41 -4.44 10.31
N GLN A 74 -19.11 -4.21 9.20
CA GLN A 74 -18.86 -4.83 7.90
C GLN A 74 -17.87 -4.04 7.03
N VAL A 75 -17.40 -2.88 7.50
CA VAL A 75 -16.48 -2.03 6.75
C VAL A 75 -15.04 -2.28 7.20
N VAL A 76 -14.21 -2.64 6.23
CA VAL A 76 -12.81 -2.98 6.42
C VAL A 76 -11.90 -2.04 5.62
N ASP A 77 -10.66 -1.90 6.06
CA ASP A 77 -9.58 -1.30 5.29
C ASP A 77 -8.33 -2.18 5.41
N LYS A 78 -7.53 -2.24 4.34
CA LYS A 78 -6.21 -2.88 4.32
C LYS A 78 -5.16 -1.86 3.95
N HIS A 79 -4.06 -1.81 4.67
CA HIS A 79 -2.91 -1.01 4.31
C HIS A 79 -1.61 -1.80 4.42
N SER A 80 -0.64 -1.42 3.59
CA SER A 80 0.69 -1.99 3.54
C SER A 80 1.67 -0.84 3.59
N THR A 81 2.77 -0.98 4.32
CA THR A 81 3.88 0.00 4.28
C THR A 81 4.61 0.03 2.93
N GLY A 82 4.34 -0.95 2.06
CA GLY A 82 4.80 -1.01 0.68
C GLY A 82 6.04 -1.87 0.49
N CYS A 83 6.04 -2.63 -0.60
CA CYS A 83 7.20 -3.32 -1.17
C CYS A 83 7.08 -3.37 -2.70
N VAL A 84 8.07 -3.95 -3.36
CA VAL A 84 8.08 -4.17 -4.81
C VAL A 84 7.13 -5.31 -5.18
N GLY A 85 6.26 -5.10 -6.18
CA GLY A 85 5.26 -6.08 -6.61
C GLY A 85 4.07 -6.24 -5.65
N ASP A 86 3.74 -5.21 -4.85
CA ASP A 86 2.60 -5.25 -3.91
C ASP A 86 1.27 -4.94 -4.62
N ASP A 87 0.74 -5.94 -5.32
CA ASP A 87 -0.54 -5.88 -6.06
C ASP A 87 -1.77 -6.18 -5.20
N VAL A 88 -1.52 -6.52 -3.94
CA VAL A 88 -2.50 -7.12 -3.03
C VAL A 88 -3.76 -6.27 -2.91
N SER A 89 -3.62 -4.94 -2.85
CA SER A 89 -4.78 -4.07 -2.65
C SER A 89 -5.77 -4.10 -3.81
N ILE A 90 -5.28 -4.26 -5.05
CA ILE A 90 -6.11 -4.28 -6.27
C ILE A 90 -6.94 -5.57 -6.32
N VAL A 91 -6.37 -6.69 -5.87
CA VAL A 91 -7.07 -7.98 -5.81
C VAL A 91 -7.97 -8.09 -4.58
N LEU A 92 -7.45 -7.71 -3.41
CA LEU A 92 -8.09 -7.94 -2.12
C LEU A 92 -9.39 -7.12 -1.95
N ALA A 93 -9.42 -5.87 -2.43
CA ALA A 93 -10.61 -5.02 -2.25
C ALA A 93 -11.87 -5.58 -2.95
N PRO A 94 -11.86 -5.88 -4.26
CA PRO A 94 -13.00 -6.51 -4.92
C PRO A 94 -13.29 -7.93 -4.41
N LEU A 95 -12.26 -8.70 -4.03
CA LEU A 95 -12.44 -10.03 -3.43
C LEU A 95 -13.25 -9.95 -2.12
N LEU A 96 -12.87 -9.08 -1.19
CA LEU A 96 -13.61 -8.90 0.06
C LEU A 96 -15.04 -8.39 -0.20
N ALA A 97 -15.20 -7.49 -1.18
CA ALA A 97 -16.51 -7.02 -1.60
C ALA A 97 -17.40 -8.15 -2.14
N ALA A 98 -16.84 -9.06 -2.95
CA ALA A 98 -17.53 -10.26 -3.43
C ALA A 98 -17.96 -11.21 -2.31
N THR A 99 -17.27 -11.19 -1.16
CA THR A 99 -17.65 -11.98 0.03
C THR A 99 -18.69 -11.31 0.94
N GLY A 100 -19.13 -10.10 0.58
CA GLY A 100 -20.18 -9.33 1.27
C GLY A 100 -19.68 -8.25 2.23
N LEU A 101 -18.36 -8.07 2.36
CA LEU A 101 -17.80 -6.98 3.14
C LEU A 101 -17.81 -5.67 2.35
N ARG A 102 -17.63 -4.54 3.04
CA ARG A 102 -17.39 -3.25 2.40
C ARG A 102 -15.94 -2.83 2.59
N VAL A 103 -15.26 -2.42 1.52
CA VAL A 103 -13.85 -1.98 1.62
C VAL A 103 -13.71 -0.49 1.34
N ALA A 104 -13.34 0.28 2.37
CA ALA A 104 -13.18 1.73 2.30
C ALA A 104 -11.69 2.08 2.34
N LYS A 105 -11.00 1.98 1.20
CA LYS A 105 -9.54 2.12 1.12
C LYS A 105 -9.13 3.46 0.51
N ILE A 106 -8.41 4.24 1.31
CA ILE A 106 -7.64 5.39 0.81
C ILE A 106 -6.16 5.04 0.78
N THR A 107 -5.49 5.37 -0.31
CA THR A 107 -4.07 5.14 -0.53
C THR A 107 -3.35 6.44 -0.90
N GLY A 108 -2.08 6.54 -0.51
CA GLY A 108 -1.18 7.59 -1.00
C GLY A 108 -0.50 7.21 -2.32
N SER A 109 0.33 8.13 -2.81
CA SER A 109 1.22 7.92 -3.95
C SER A 109 2.32 6.90 -3.64
N ALA A 110 3.05 6.45 -4.68
CA ALA A 110 4.27 5.65 -4.53
C ALA A 110 5.26 6.25 -3.53
N LEU A 111 6.03 5.39 -2.87
CA LEU A 111 7.03 5.77 -1.86
C LEU A 111 8.37 5.12 -2.18
N ARG A 112 9.42 5.94 -2.33
CA ARG A 112 10.77 5.49 -2.66
C ARG A 112 10.72 4.54 -3.86
N HIS A 113 11.31 3.34 -3.78
CA HIS A 113 11.36 2.30 -4.81
C HIS A 113 10.11 1.38 -4.86
N CYS A 114 9.11 1.61 -4.01
CA CYS A 114 7.86 0.83 -4.00
C CYS A 114 6.85 1.44 -4.98
N GLY A 115 6.26 0.63 -5.86
CA GLY A 115 5.18 1.07 -6.77
C GLY A 115 3.91 1.45 -5.99
N GLY A 116 3.20 2.49 -6.46
CA GLY A 116 1.95 2.95 -5.84
C GLY A 116 0.73 2.22 -6.41
N THR A 117 -0.24 1.89 -5.56
CA THR A 117 -1.52 1.31 -6.02
C THR A 117 -2.25 2.24 -7.00
N LEU A 118 -2.17 3.57 -6.81
CA LEU A 118 -2.79 4.53 -7.71
C LEU A 118 -2.13 4.53 -9.09
N ASP A 119 -0.80 4.41 -9.16
CA ASP A 119 -0.07 4.44 -10.43
C ASP A 119 -0.49 3.27 -11.33
N LYS A 120 -0.68 2.09 -10.73
CA LYS A 120 -1.20 0.89 -11.41
C LYS A 120 -2.62 1.11 -11.92
N LEU A 121 -3.50 1.69 -11.10
CA LEU A 121 -4.89 1.94 -11.47
C LEU A 121 -5.02 3.05 -12.53
N HIS A 122 -4.14 4.05 -12.53
CA HIS A 122 -4.09 5.09 -13.56
C HIS A 122 -3.69 4.56 -14.95
N CYS A 123 -3.19 3.33 -15.07
CA CYS A 123 -3.04 2.69 -16.38
C CYS A 123 -4.38 2.40 -17.06
N ILE A 124 -5.49 2.36 -16.31
CA ILE A 124 -6.83 2.11 -16.84
C ILE A 124 -7.37 3.41 -17.46
N PRO A 125 -7.68 3.44 -18.77
CA PRO A 125 -8.16 4.65 -19.43
C PRO A 125 -9.44 5.21 -18.76
N GLY A 126 -9.45 6.52 -18.50
CA GLY A 126 -10.61 7.24 -17.97
C GLY A 126 -10.85 7.08 -16.46
N LEU A 127 -10.14 6.17 -15.78
CA LEU A 127 -10.38 5.91 -14.36
C LEU A 127 -9.99 7.12 -13.50
N ARG A 128 -10.96 7.66 -12.76
CA ARG A 128 -10.75 8.78 -11.84
C ARG A 128 -10.60 8.31 -10.39
N LEU A 129 -9.53 8.73 -9.73
CA LEU A 129 -9.19 8.31 -8.35
C LEU A 129 -9.13 9.46 -7.34
N ASP A 130 -9.17 10.71 -7.80
CA ASP A 130 -9.33 11.92 -7.00
C ASP A 130 -10.81 12.15 -6.71
N LEU A 131 -11.26 11.58 -5.60
CA LEU A 131 -12.67 11.63 -5.18
C LEU A 131 -12.85 12.60 -4.02
N THR A 132 -13.96 13.33 -4.05
CA THR A 132 -14.50 13.98 -2.84
C THR A 132 -14.93 12.91 -1.82
N VAL A 133 -15.06 13.29 -0.55
CA VAL A 133 -15.52 12.35 0.49
C VAL A 133 -16.90 11.77 0.18
N ALA A 134 -17.78 12.57 -0.44
CA ALA A 134 -19.13 12.12 -0.80
C ALA A 134 -19.11 11.08 -1.94
N GLU A 135 -18.29 11.29 -2.97
CA GLU A 135 -18.12 10.32 -4.07
C GLU A 135 -17.48 9.02 -3.58
N PHE A 136 -16.48 9.11 -2.70
CA PHE A 136 -15.86 7.95 -2.08
C PHE A 136 -16.90 7.10 -1.31
N VAL A 137 -17.73 7.74 -0.48
CA VAL A 137 -18.81 7.05 0.25
C VAL A 137 -19.80 6.42 -0.71
N GLY A 138 -20.25 7.17 -1.73
CA GLY A 138 -21.18 6.66 -2.74
C GLY A 138 -20.64 5.46 -3.50
N CYS A 139 -19.35 5.44 -3.82
CA CYS A 139 -18.69 4.29 -4.46
C CYS A 139 -18.70 3.05 -3.56
N VAL A 140 -18.33 3.18 -2.28
CA VAL A 140 -18.37 2.05 -1.33
C VAL A 140 -19.79 1.54 -1.15
N GLU A 141 -20.80 2.42 -1.07
CA GLU A 141 -22.21 2.02 -0.91
C GLU A 141 -22.78 1.33 -2.15
N THR A 142 -22.39 1.80 -3.35
CA THR A 142 -22.90 1.28 -4.62
C THR A 142 -22.19 0.00 -5.06
N VAL A 143 -20.86 0.01 -5.00
CA VAL A 143 -20.01 -1.06 -5.53
C VAL A 143 -19.59 -2.06 -4.45
N GLY A 144 -19.65 -1.69 -3.17
CA GLY A 144 -19.14 -2.52 -2.07
C GLY A 144 -17.65 -2.28 -1.77
N PHE A 145 -16.91 -1.59 -2.65
CA PHE A 145 -15.59 -1.09 -2.30
C PHE A 145 -15.23 0.19 -3.04
N CYS A 146 -14.21 0.88 -2.53
CA CYS A 146 -13.54 1.96 -3.24
C CYS A 146 -12.06 1.97 -2.87
N ILE A 147 -11.20 2.04 -3.88
CA ILE A 147 -9.80 2.47 -3.74
C ILE A 147 -9.73 3.90 -4.28
N ALA A 148 -9.29 4.84 -3.46
CA ALA A 148 -9.18 6.25 -3.85
C ALA A 148 -7.87 6.88 -3.38
N GLY A 149 -7.48 7.96 -4.05
CA GLY A 149 -6.41 8.84 -3.59
C GLY A 149 -6.80 9.59 -2.32
N GLN A 150 -5.82 10.22 -1.69
CA GLN A 150 -6.06 11.04 -0.50
C GLN A 150 -6.87 12.29 -0.86
N SER A 151 -8.02 12.48 -0.18
CA SER A 151 -8.77 13.73 -0.23
C SER A 151 -8.21 14.73 0.78
N PRO A 152 -8.03 16.02 0.40
CA PRO A 152 -7.64 17.07 1.35
C PRO A 152 -8.70 17.31 2.43
N GLU A 153 -9.90 16.75 2.29
CA GLU A 153 -10.98 16.91 3.25
C GLU A 153 -10.84 16.05 4.50
N LEU A 154 -10.12 14.91 4.49
CA LEU A 154 -10.17 13.94 5.61
C LEU A 154 -9.15 14.21 6.73
N VAL A 155 -7.89 14.46 6.39
CA VAL A 155 -6.80 14.66 7.37
C VAL A 155 -5.81 15.75 6.91
N PRO A 156 -6.27 17.00 6.68
CA PRO A 156 -5.43 18.05 6.11
C PRO A 156 -4.19 18.37 6.95
N ALA A 157 -4.24 18.21 8.28
CA ALA A 157 -3.06 18.42 9.13
C ALA A 157 -1.98 17.36 8.90
N ASP A 158 -2.34 16.09 8.66
CA ASP A 158 -1.38 15.06 8.29
C ASP A 158 -0.74 15.38 6.94
N GLY A 159 -1.54 15.75 5.93
CA GLY A 159 -1.02 16.12 4.60
C GLY A 159 0.01 17.25 4.66
N ARG A 160 -0.26 18.28 5.47
CA ARG A 160 0.69 19.38 5.71
C ARG A 160 1.95 18.90 6.43
N THR A 161 1.81 18.10 7.50
CA THR A 161 2.95 17.54 8.22
C THR A 161 3.78 16.63 7.31
N TYR A 162 3.15 15.81 6.48
CA TYR A 162 3.80 14.88 5.56
C TYR A 162 4.75 15.63 4.61
N ALA A 163 4.29 16.73 4.02
CA ALA A 163 5.13 17.59 3.16
C ALA A 163 6.31 18.24 3.90
N LEU A 164 6.14 18.55 5.20
CA LEU A 164 7.21 19.12 6.02
C LEU A 164 8.20 18.08 6.53
N ARG A 165 7.79 16.82 6.68
CA ARG A 165 8.65 15.74 7.19
C ARG A 165 9.86 15.48 6.30
N GLU A 166 9.65 15.49 4.99
CA GLU A 166 10.74 15.35 4.01
C GLU A 166 11.75 16.50 4.13
N ARG A 167 11.26 17.73 4.23
CA ARG A 167 12.08 18.96 4.32
C ARG A 167 12.80 19.12 5.67
N THR A 168 12.41 18.35 6.68
CA THR A 168 12.97 18.43 8.04
C THR A 168 13.74 17.17 8.44
N GLY A 169 13.84 16.17 7.57
CA GLY A 169 14.50 14.90 7.88
C GLY A 169 13.78 14.09 8.96
N THR A 170 12.45 14.23 9.07
CA THR A 170 11.62 13.57 10.10
C THR A 170 10.67 12.52 9.50
N VAL A 171 11.00 12.01 8.31
CA VAL A 171 10.24 10.92 7.67
C VAL A 171 10.37 9.63 8.48
N ASP A 172 11.58 9.27 8.91
CA ASP A 172 11.85 7.95 9.51
C ASP A 172 11.53 7.89 11.03
N VAL A 173 10.71 8.81 11.55
CA VAL A 173 10.27 8.79 12.96
C VAL A 173 9.04 7.90 13.10
N ALA A 174 9.17 6.79 13.83
CA ALA A 174 8.12 5.76 13.97
C ALA A 174 6.76 6.32 14.42
N ALA A 175 6.73 7.18 15.43
CA ALA A 175 5.50 7.80 15.91
C ALA A 175 4.81 8.68 14.84
N LEU A 176 5.59 9.40 14.01
CA LEU A 176 5.04 10.21 12.91
C LEU A 176 4.53 9.33 11.76
N ILE A 177 5.23 8.24 11.45
CA ILE A 177 4.78 7.25 10.45
C ILE A 177 3.46 6.62 10.90
N ALA A 178 3.42 6.09 12.13
CA ALA A 178 2.25 5.43 12.69
C ALA A 178 1.04 6.38 12.75
N ALA A 179 1.22 7.61 13.25
CA ALA A 179 0.14 8.58 13.32
C ALA A 179 -0.35 9.03 11.93
N SER A 180 0.57 9.19 10.97
CA SER A 180 0.22 9.51 9.59
C SER A 180 -0.62 8.40 8.96
N ILE A 181 -0.14 7.15 8.99
CA ILE A 181 -0.86 6.01 8.41
C ILE A 181 -2.23 5.86 9.09
N MET A 182 -2.25 5.76 10.42
CA MET A 182 -3.46 5.47 11.18
C MET A 182 -4.50 6.58 11.05
N SER A 183 -4.11 7.86 11.03
CA SER A 183 -5.10 8.93 10.92
C SER A 183 -5.95 8.82 9.65
N LYS A 184 -5.34 8.46 8.52
CA LYS A 184 -6.05 8.18 7.26
C LYS A 184 -7.00 7.00 7.38
N LYS A 185 -6.55 5.90 8.01
CA LYS A 185 -7.35 4.68 8.22
C LYS A 185 -8.54 4.92 9.17
N LEU A 186 -8.34 5.74 10.20
CA LEU A 186 -9.38 6.09 11.16
C LEU A 186 -10.41 7.06 10.56
N ALA A 187 -9.97 7.98 9.71
CA ALA A 187 -10.85 8.95 9.05
C ALA A 187 -11.80 8.29 8.02
N THR A 188 -11.47 7.12 7.48
CA THR A 188 -12.37 6.34 6.59
C THR A 188 -13.40 5.51 7.35
N GLY A 189 -13.36 5.48 8.69
CA GLY A 189 -14.43 4.92 9.52
C GLY A 189 -14.52 3.40 9.59
N ALA A 190 -13.61 2.65 8.96
CA ALA A 190 -13.59 1.18 9.00
C ALA A 190 -13.49 0.65 10.45
N ALA A 191 -14.24 -0.40 10.79
CA ALA A 191 -14.19 -1.00 12.13
C ALA A 191 -13.03 -1.99 12.27
N THR A 192 -12.67 -2.67 11.18
CA THR A 192 -11.53 -3.60 11.13
C THR A 192 -10.48 -3.08 10.17
N ILE A 193 -9.24 -2.99 10.64
CA ILE A 193 -8.10 -2.50 9.86
C ILE A 193 -7.05 -3.59 9.83
N ALA A 194 -6.72 -4.08 8.63
CA ALA A 194 -5.61 -4.98 8.39
C ALA A 194 -4.38 -4.19 7.95
N LEU A 195 -3.28 -4.33 8.68
CA LEU A 195 -2.02 -3.64 8.42
C LEU A 195 -0.90 -4.64 8.25
N GLU A 196 -0.22 -4.53 7.13
CA GLU A 196 0.97 -5.29 6.85
C GLU A 196 2.19 -4.38 6.84
N VAL A 197 3.14 -4.67 7.72
CA VAL A 197 4.40 -3.94 7.81
C VAL A 197 5.49 -4.75 7.11
N LYS A 198 5.83 -4.30 5.90
CA LYS A 198 6.96 -4.82 5.13
C LYS A 198 8.26 -4.33 5.74
N TYR A 199 9.26 -5.20 5.86
CA TYR A 199 10.61 -4.85 6.30
C TYR A 199 11.70 -5.44 5.40
N GLY A 200 12.92 -4.92 5.51
CA GLY A 200 14.08 -5.40 4.75
C GLY A 200 14.37 -4.55 3.51
N PRO A 201 15.34 -4.98 2.68
CA PRO A 201 15.91 -4.14 1.62
C PRO A 201 14.91 -3.58 0.61
N GLY A 202 13.84 -4.32 0.28
CA GLY A 202 12.79 -3.89 -0.63
C GLY A 202 11.59 -3.20 0.03
N ALA A 203 11.60 -2.98 1.34
CA ALA A 203 10.57 -2.23 2.04
C ALA A 203 10.99 -0.78 2.33
N VAL A 204 10.04 0.02 2.79
CA VAL A 204 10.31 1.33 3.38
C VAL A 204 10.91 1.20 4.79
N VAL A 205 10.53 0.16 5.53
CA VAL A 205 11.02 -0.13 6.88
C VAL A 205 12.29 -1.00 6.79
N ALA A 206 13.37 -0.57 7.43
CA ALA A 206 14.68 -1.17 7.19
C ALA A 206 14.84 -2.54 7.88
N THR A 207 14.47 -2.63 9.16
CA THR A 207 14.69 -3.83 9.97
C THR A 207 13.38 -4.40 10.52
N GLU A 208 13.43 -5.68 10.90
CA GLU A 208 12.31 -6.35 11.59
C GLU A 208 11.98 -5.66 12.92
N ALA A 209 12.99 -5.18 13.65
CA ALA A 209 12.79 -4.45 14.90
C ALA A 209 12.03 -3.13 14.70
N ASP A 210 12.35 -2.38 13.64
CA ASP A 210 11.61 -1.16 13.29
C ASP A 210 10.16 -1.48 12.89
N ALA A 211 9.94 -2.62 12.23
CA ALA A 211 8.61 -3.09 11.88
C ALA A 211 7.78 -3.47 13.11
N ASP A 212 8.38 -4.17 14.07
CA ASP A 212 7.74 -4.52 15.34
C ASP A 212 7.35 -3.26 16.13
N GLU A 213 8.22 -2.24 16.16
CA GLU A 213 7.90 -0.96 16.78
C GLU A 213 6.69 -0.28 16.11
N LEU A 214 6.68 -0.24 14.77
CA LEU A 214 5.56 0.32 14.01
C LEU A 214 4.27 -0.47 14.22
N VAL A 215 4.33 -1.80 14.24
CA VAL A 215 3.17 -2.66 14.52
C VAL A 215 2.61 -2.35 15.91
N ARG A 216 3.47 -2.25 16.92
CA ARG A 216 3.09 -1.93 18.30
C ARG A 216 2.38 -0.58 18.39
N LEU A 217 2.95 0.46 17.79
CA LEU A 217 2.37 1.81 17.78
C LEU A 217 1.03 1.84 17.03
N MET A 218 0.97 1.30 15.81
CA MET A 218 -0.26 1.33 15.00
C MET A 218 -1.39 0.50 15.63
N ARG A 219 -1.06 -0.65 16.24
CA ARG A 219 -2.04 -1.43 17.00
C ARG A 219 -2.58 -0.64 18.17
N ALA A 220 -1.70 -0.05 19.00
CA ALA A 220 -2.12 0.74 20.15
C ALA A 220 -3.02 1.92 19.76
N ILE A 221 -2.66 2.65 18.69
CA ILE A 221 -3.46 3.76 18.15
C ILE A 221 -4.84 3.27 17.69
N GLY A 222 -4.90 2.17 16.93
CA GLY A 222 -6.14 1.63 16.40
C GLY A 222 -7.08 1.10 17.49
N GLU A 223 -6.54 0.35 18.45
CA GLU A 223 -7.29 -0.18 19.59
C GLU A 223 -7.79 0.94 20.51
N ALA A 224 -6.98 1.97 20.76
CA ALA A 224 -7.40 3.17 21.50
C ALA A 224 -8.53 3.92 20.78
N ALA A 225 -8.61 3.83 19.45
CA ALA A 225 -9.70 4.36 18.64
C ALA A 225 -10.87 3.36 18.46
N GLY A 226 -10.90 2.26 19.20
CA GLY A 226 -11.96 1.25 19.18
C GLY A 226 -12.00 0.39 17.93
N ARG A 227 -10.89 0.30 17.19
CA ARG A 227 -10.79 -0.50 15.95
C ARG A 227 -10.24 -1.88 16.23
N ARG A 228 -10.71 -2.87 15.46
CA ARG A 228 -10.14 -4.21 15.44
C ARG A 228 -8.90 -4.19 14.53
N MET A 229 -7.75 -4.47 15.11
CA MET A 229 -6.47 -4.41 14.41
C MET A 229 -5.97 -5.81 14.07
N LEU A 230 -5.78 -6.08 12.78
CA LEU A 230 -5.07 -7.26 12.29
C LEU A 230 -3.70 -6.78 11.82
N MET A 231 -2.63 -7.36 12.38
CA MET A 231 -1.26 -6.92 12.07
C MET A 231 -0.45 -8.10 11.60
N SER A 232 0.25 -7.93 10.49
CA SER A 232 1.27 -8.85 9.99
C SER A 232 2.57 -8.10 9.71
N THR A 233 3.69 -8.80 9.83
CA THR A 233 4.98 -8.38 9.29
C THR A 233 5.36 -9.30 8.14
N CYS A 234 6.10 -8.79 7.17
CA CYS A 234 6.54 -9.60 6.03
C CYS A 234 7.90 -9.10 5.55
N ASP A 235 8.85 -10.03 5.41
CA ASP A 235 10.12 -9.74 4.74
C ASP A 235 9.86 -9.35 3.28
N ALA A 236 10.55 -8.30 2.83
CA ALA A 236 10.49 -7.77 1.48
C ALA A 236 11.89 -7.74 0.86
N SER A 237 12.74 -8.72 1.18
CA SER A 237 14.04 -8.87 0.52
C SER A 237 13.90 -9.18 -0.98
N GLN A 238 12.80 -9.85 -1.36
CA GLN A 238 12.41 -10.16 -2.74
C GLN A 238 11.08 -9.50 -3.11
N PRO A 239 10.82 -9.25 -4.42
CA PRO A 239 9.51 -8.79 -4.87
C PRO A 239 8.40 -9.77 -4.47
N LEU A 240 7.23 -9.25 -4.07
CA LEU A 240 6.11 -10.08 -3.66
C LEU A 240 5.47 -10.81 -4.86
N ALA A 241 5.28 -10.10 -5.96
CA ALA A 241 4.80 -10.63 -7.23
C ALA A 241 5.92 -10.63 -8.27
N PRO A 242 5.84 -11.46 -9.33
CA PRO A 242 6.87 -11.56 -10.37
C PRO A 242 6.86 -10.38 -11.36
N ALA A 243 6.27 -9.25 -11.00
CA ALA A 243 6.19 -8.06 -11.83
C ALA A 243 6.45 -6.80 -10.99
N ALA A 244 7.16 -5.85 -11.58
CA ALA A 244 7.35 -4.50 -11.05
C ALA A 244 7.22 -3.49 -12.20
N GLY A 245 6.38 -2.49 -12.03
CA GLY A 245 6.02 -1.52 -13.06
C GLY A 245 4.49 -1.41 -13.16
N PRO A 246 3.91 -0.19 -13.27
CA PRO A 246 2.47 0.03 -13.11
C PRO A 246 1.57 -0.88 -13.95
N LEU A 247 1.84 -0.99 -15.25
CA LEU A 247 1.04 -1.82 -16.16
C LEU A 247 1.27 -3.32 -15.94
N LEU A 248 2.51 -3.73 -15.68
CA LEU A 248 2.85 -5.14 -15.43
C LEU A 248 2.21 -5.64 -14.13
N GLU A 249 2.25 -4.82 -13.09
CA GLU A 249 1.61 -5.06 -11.79
C GLU A 249 0.07 -5.07 -11.91
N LEU A 250 -0.52 -4.19 -12.73
CA LEU A 250 -1.96 -4.24 -13.04
C LEU A 250 -2.34 -5.56 -13.74
N ARG A 251 -1.52 -6.05 -14.68
CA ARG A 251 -1.74 -7.35 -15.35
C ARG A 251 -1.76 -8.51 -14.37
N GLU A 252 -0.80 -8.57 -13.45
CA GLU A 252 -0.76 -9.62 -12.44
C GLU A 252 -2.01 -9.59 -11.55
N ALA A 253 -2.42 -8.41 -11.10
CA ALA A 253 -3.64 -8.26 -10.30
C ALA A 253 -4.90 -8.73 -11.04
N VAL A 254 -5.06 -8.33 -12.31
CA VAL A 254 -6.20 -8.74 -13.15
C VAL A 254 -6.17 -10.23 -13.45
N ALA A 255 -4.98 -10.81 -13.68
CA ALA A 255 -4.82 -12.24 -13.88
C ALA A 255 -5.29 -13.05 -12.66
N VAL A 256 -4.98 -12.59 -11.43
CA VAL A 256 -5.49 -13.22 -10.20
C VAL A 256 -7.01 -13.07 -10.06
N LEU A 257 -7.56 -11.88 -10.37
CA LEU A 257 -9.01 -11.67 -10.32
C LEU A 257 -9.79 -12.55 -11.30
N ARG A 258 -9.18 -12.94 -12.41
CA ARG A 258 -9.72 -13.91 -13.38
C ARG A 258 -9.50 -15.38 -12.99
N GLY A 259 -9.04 -15.65 -11.77
CA GLY A 259 -8.78 -16.99 -11.24
C GLY A 259 -7.38 -17.55 -11.56
N GLY A 260 -6.53 -16.81 -12.29
CA GLY A 260 -5.17 -17.20 -12.63
C GLY A 260 -4.10 -16.46 -11.82
N GLY A 261 -3.09 -15.92 -12.52
CA GLY A 261 -2.02 -15.09 -11.97
C GLY A 261 -0.95 -15.84 -11.18
N ALA A 262 0.01 -15.09 -10.62
CA ALA A 262 1.09 -15.66 -9.84
C ALA A 262 0.59 -16.37 -8.56
N PRO A 263 0.95 -17.64 -8.32
CA PRO A 263 0.51 -18.39 -7.12
C PRO A 263 0.88 -17.70 -5.80
N VAL A 264 2.05 -17.06 -5.73
CA VAL A 264 2.52 -16.33 -4.55
C VAL A 264 1.61 -15.15 -4.18
N LEU A 265 1.16 -14.39 -5.19
CA LEU A 265 0.24 -13.26 -4.99
C LEU A 265 -1.15 -13.76 -4.58
N ARG A 266 -1.66 -14.80 -5.27
CA ARG A 266 -2.95 -15.41 -4.93
C ARG A 266 -2.96 -15.96 -3.50
N GLU A 267 -1.96 -16.72 -3.11
CA GLU A 267 -1.90 -17.29 -1.75
C GLU A 267 -1.81 -16.21 -0.68
N HIS A 268 -1.01 -15.16 -0.92
CA HIS A 268 -0.90 -14.04 0.00
C HIS A 268 -2.22 -13.27 0.15
N VAL A 269 -2.91 -12.96 -0.96
CA VAL A 269 -4.21 -12.26 -0.95
C VAL A 269 -5.27 -13.10 -0.25
N THR A 270 -5.37 -14.39 -0.57
CA THR A 270 -6.37 -15.29 0.01
C THR A 270 -6.14 -15.51 1.51
N GLY A 271 -4.88 -15.65 1.96
CA GLY A 271 -4.54 -15.72 3.38
C GLY A 271 -4.89 -14.45 4.15
N LEU A 272 -4.69 -13.27 3.56
CA LEU A 272 -5.13 -12.00 4.16
C LEU A 272 -6.66 -11.88 4.20
N ALA A 273 -7.34 -12.29 3.13
CA ALA A 273 -8.81 -12.29 3.07
C ALA A 273 -9.41 -13.20 4.15
N GLU A 274 -8.82 -14.38 4.36
CA GLU A 274 -9.23 -15.33 5.39
C GLU A 274 -9.10 -14.74 6.79
N GLN A 275 -7.96 -14.09 7.09
CA GLN A 275 -7.77 -13.39 8.38
C GLN A 275 -8.82 -12.29 8.60
N ILE A 276 -9.11 -11.49 7.57
CA ILE A 276 -10.11 -10.42 7.65
C ILE A 276 -11.51 -10.99 7.86
N LEU A 277 -11.89 -12.03 7.12
CA LEU A 277 -13.21 -12.65 7.21
C LEU A 277 -13.43 -13.37 8.54
N HIS A 278 -12.40 -13.99 9.11
CA HIS A 278 -12.46 -14.52 10.47
C HIS A 278 -12.62 -13.43 11.52
N ALA A 279 -11.99 -12.29 11.29
CA ALA A 279 -12.03 -11.18 12.22
C ALA A 279 -13.38 -10.46 12.19
N VAL A 280 -14.03 -10.30 11.04
CA VAL A 280 -15.29 -9.56 10.93
C VAL A 280 -16.48 -10.41 11.41
N PRO A 281 -17.39 -9.88 12.26
CA PRO A 281 -18.53 -10.65 12.73
C PRO A 281 -19.49 -10.88 11.56
N ALA A 282 -19.78 -12.13 11.24
CA ALA A 282 -20.74 -12.51 10.22
C ALA A 282 -21.59 -13.70 10.70
N PRO A 283 -22.84 -13.83 10.24
CA PRO A 283 -23.61 -15.06 10.44
C PRO A 283 -22.86 -16.26 9.88
N ASP A 284 -22.99 -17.41 10.54
CA ASP A 284 -22.42 -18.65 10.03
C ASP A 284 -23.08 -19.01 8.69
N SER A 285 -22.27 -19.05 7.63
CA SER A 285 -22.71 -19.45 6.30
C SER A 285 -22.80 -20.97 6.12
N GLY A 286 -22.24 -21.76 7.04
CA GLY A 286 -22.05 -23.22 6.88
C GLY A 286 -20.96 -23.61 5.88
N THR A 287 -20.63 -22.74 4.92
CA THR A 287 -19.50 -22.88 4.01
C THR A 287 -18.20 -22.39 4.66
N PRO A 288 -17.09 -23.15 4.59
CA PRO A 288 -15.77 -22.69 5.07
C PRO A 288 -15.35 -21.37 4.41
N ILE A 289 -14.72 -20.48 5.18
CA ILE A 289 -14.26 -19.16 4.70
C ILE A 289 -13.35 -19.30 3.48
N ARG A 290 -12.37 -20.23 3.51
CA ARG A 290 -11.46 -20.44 2.39
C ARG A 290 -12.20 -20.81 1.08
N SER A 291 -13.21 -21.66 1.15
CA SER A 291 -14.03 -22.02 -0.01
C SER A 291 -14.73 -20.80 -0.60
N ARG A 292 -15.30 -19.92 0.25
CA ARG A 292 -15.96 -18.69 -0.21
C ARG A 292 -14.99 -17.74 -0.92
N ILE A 293 -13.74 -17.68 -0.44
CA ILE A 293 -12.69 -16.85 -1.04
C ILE A 293 -12.29 -17.40 -2.41
N ASP A 294 -12.01 -18.71 -2.48
CA ASP A 294 -11.63 -19.37 -3.73
C ASP A 294 -12.77 -19.32 -4.76
N ASP A 295 -14.02 -19.57 -4.33
CA ASP A 295 -15.21 -19.45 -5.18
C ASP A 295 -15.38 -18.03 -5.73
N ALA A 296 -15.13 -16.98 -4.93
CA ALA A 296 -15.24 -15.59 -5.37
C ALA A 296 -14.19 -15.21 -6.45
N LEU A 297 -13.00 -15.82 -6.42
CA LEU A 297 -11.99 -15.66 -7.45
C LEU A 297 -12.30 -16.50 -8.69
N ASP A 298 -12.57 -17.80 -8.49
CA ASP A 298 -12.67 -18.78 -9.58
C ASP A 298 -13.97 -18.67 -10.37
N SER A 299 -15.04 -18.15 -9.75
CA SER A 299 -16.29 -17.82 -10.45
C SER A 299 -16.23 -16.54 -11.27
N GLY A 300 -15.21 -15.69 -11.06
CA GLY A 300 -15.08 -14.39 -11.70
C GLY A 300 -15.86 -13.25 -11.02
N VAL A 301 -16.62 -13.51 -9.94
CA VAL A 301 -17.39 -12.47 -9.25
C VAL A 301 -16.49 -11.34 -8.72
N ALA A 302 -15.30 -11.66 -8.19
CA ALA A 302 -14.34 -10.62 -7.79
C ALA A 302 -13.89 -9.75 -8.98
N TYR A 303 -13.70 -10.34 -10.17
CA TYR A 303 -13.36 -9.58 -11.37
C TYR A 303 -14.53 -8.69 -11.84
N GLU A 304 -15.76 -9.19 -11.80
CA GLU A 304 -16.96 -8.41 -12.12
C GLU A 304 -17.11 -7.19 -11.19
N MET A 305 -16.85 -7.36 -9.89
CA MET A 305 -16.82 -6.27 -8.92
C MET A 305 -15.76 -5.22 -9.27
N PHE A 306 -14.57 -5.67 -9.71
CA PHE A 306 -13.52 -4.76 -10.17
C PHE A 306 -13.92 -3.98 -11.42
N CYS A 307 -14.57 -4.64 -12.40
CA CYS A 307 -15.11 -3.99 -13.59
C CYS A 307 -16.22 -2.98 -13.23
N HIS A 308 -17.09 -3.33 -12.28
CA HIS A 308 -18.14 -2.42 -11.81
C HIS A 308 -17.55 -1.16 -11.16
N TYR A 309 -16.53 -1.32 -10.32
CA TYR A 309 -15.77 -0.21 -9.72
C TYR A 309 -15.17 0.72 -10.79
N ILE A 310 -14.51 0.15 -11.80
CA ILE A 310 -13.89 0.93 -12.88
C ILE A 310 -14.94 1.76 -13.62
N ASN A 311 -16.03 1.12 -14.07
CA ASN A 311 -17.10 1.80 -14.79
C ASN A 311 -17.79 2.86 -13.92
N HIS A 312 -17.99 2.59 -12.63
CA HIS A 312 -18.59 3.55 -11.68
C HIS A 312 -17.78 4.84 -11.56
N LEU A 313 -16.46 4.74 -11.62
CA LEU A 313 -15.54 5.88 -11.55
C LEU A 313 -15.12 6.43 -12.93
N GLY A 314 -15.82 6.01 -13.99
CA GLY A 314 -15.66 6.53 -15.35
C GLY A 314 -14.52 5.92 -16.18
N GLY A 315 -13.88 4.87 -15.67
CA GLY A 315 -12.87 4.13 -16.43
C GLY A 315 -13.47 3.13 -17.42
N ASP A 316 -12.63 2.67 -18.34
CA ASP A 316 -12.97 1.68 -19.36
C ASP A 316 -12.65 0.26 -18.85
N ALA A 317 -13.67 -0.46 -18.36
CA ALA A 317 -13.50 -1.85 -17.95
C ALA A 317 -13.30 -2.82 -19.13
N GLU A 318 -13.84 -2.52 -20.32
CA GLU A 318 -13.68 -3.36 -21.51
C GLU A 318 -12.21 -3.36 -21.99
N TRP A 319 -11.49 -2.26 -21.75
CA TRP A 319 -10.05 -2.18 -21.99
C TRP A 319 -9.26 -3.25 -21.23
N LEU A 320 -9.72 -3.73 -20.07
CA LEU A 320 -9.04 -4.82 -19.36
C LEU A 320 -9.03 -6.13 -20.17
N ASP A 321 -10.05 -6.39 -20.98
CA ASP A 321 -10.16 -7.60 -21.80
C ASP A 321 -9.42 -7.47 -23.13
N MET A 322 -9.45 -6.27 -23.74
CA MET A 322 -8.95 -6.07 -25.10
C MET A 322 -7.61 -5.33 -25.18
N GLY A 323 -7.41 -4.33 -24.33
CA GLY A 323 -6.30 -3.38 -24.38
C GLY A 323 -5.15 -3.72 -23.44
N LEU A 324 -5.46 -4.27 -22.26
CA LEU A 324 -4.45 -4.59 -21.24
C LEU A 324 -3.42 -5.59 -21.77
N GLU A 325 -3.82 -6.63 -22.49
CA GLU A 325 -2.90 -7.63 -23.05
C GLU A 325 -2.16 -7.14 -24.29
N THR A 326 -2.64 -6.09 -24.96
CA THR A 326 -2.04 -5.58 -26.21
C THR A 326 -1.17 -4.32 -26.03
N THR A 327 -1.19 -3.72 -24.84
CA THR A 327 -0.40 -2.53 -24.51
C THR A 327 1.02 -2.92 -24.07
N HIS A 328 2.00 -2.93 -24.96
CA HIS A 328 3.37 -3.35 -24.63
C HIS A 328 4.38 -2.21 -24.63
N ALA A 329 5.45 -2.37 -23.85
CA ALA A 329 6.63 -1.53 -23.97
C ALA A 329 7.25 -1.67 -25.38
N PRO A 330 7.91 -0.63 -25.90
CA PRO A 330 8.54 -0.66 -27.23
C PRO A 330 9.61 -1.76 -27.41
N ALA A 331 10.30 -2.14 -26.33
CA ALA A 331 11.30 -3.19 -26.33
C ALA A 331 11.15 -4.11 -25.12
N VAL A 332 11.47 -5.39 -25.32
CA VAL A 332 11.60 -6.38 -24.25
C VAL A 332 12.98 -7.04 -24.39
N VAL A 333 13.80 -6.95 -23.35
CA VAL A 333 15.14 -7.54 -23.30
C VAL A 333 15.19 -8.57 -22.18
N THR A 334 15.65 -9.78 -22.49
CA THR A 334 15.68 -10.90 -21.54
C THR A 334 17.08 -11.09 -20.98
N TYR A 335 17.19 -11.23 -19.65
CA TYR A 335 18.37 -11.77 -19.01
C TYR A 335 18.23 -13.28 -18.86
N HIS A 336 19.27 -14.00 -19.28
CA HIS A 336 19.31 -15.46 -19.31
C HIS A 336 20.25 -16.00 -18.22
N ALA A 337 19.92 -17.16 -17.66
CA ALA A 337 20.76 -17.85 -16.69
C ALA A 337 22.12 -18.19 -17.33
N PRO A 338 23.25 -17.78 -16.72
CA PRO A 338 24.58 -17.97 -17.32
C PRO A 338 25.05 -19.43 -17.28
N ARG A 339 24.44 -20.25 -16.42
CA ARG A 339 24.80 -21.65 -16.16
C ARG A 339 23.61 -22.42 -15.59
N PRO A 340 23.64 -23.76 -15.59
CA PRO A 340 22.68 -24.55 -14.83
C PRO A 340 22.82 -24.25 -13.33
N ALA A 341 21.69 -24.05 -12.65
CA ALA A 341 21.62 -23.72 -11.23
C ALA A 341 20.18 -23.85 -10.73
N ILE A 342 19.96 -23.74 -9.43
CA ILE A 342 18.66 -23.44 -8.83
C ILE A 342 18.54 -21.92 -8.70
N TYR A 343 17.54 -21.30 -9.32
CA TYR A 343 17.26 -19.87 -9.13
C TYR A 343 16.59 -19.68 -7.77
N THR A 344 17.13 -18.81 -6.91
CA THR A 344 16.63 -18.64 -5.53
C THR A 344 15.97 -17.28 -5.28
N GLY A 345 16.06 -16.34 -6.23
CA GLY A 345 15.40 -15.04 -6.12
C GLY A 345 16.18 -13.90 -6.75
N ILE A 346 15.71 -12.68 -6.47
CA ILE A 346 16.36 -11.43 -6.88
C ILE A 346 16.15 -10.37 -5.79
N ASP A 347 17.16 -9.51 -5.59
CA ASP A 347 17.03 -8.38 -4.66
C ASP A 347 15.88 -7.45 -5.08
N ALA A 348 14.93 -7.20 -4.19
CA ALA A 348 13.75 -6.41 -4.48
C ALA A 348 14.07 -4.95 -4.85
N ARG A 349 14.97 -4.31 -4.11
CA ARG A 349 15.22 -2.87 -4.24
C ARG A 349 15.74 -2.47 -5.64
N PRO A 350 16.79 -3.12 -6.19
CA PRO A 350 17.22 -2.87 -7.57
C PRO A 350 16.11 -3.04 -8.60
N VAL A 351 15.23 -4.04 -8.42
CA VAL A 351 14.06 -4.26 -9.29
C VAL A 351 13.09 -3.08 -9.21
N GLY A 352 12.74 -2.64 -8.00
CA GLY A 352 11.84 -1.49 -7.79
C GLY A 352 12.41 -0.18 -8.35
N GLU A 353 13.69 0.10 -8.09
CA GLU A 353 14.38 1.29 -8.63
C GLU A 353 14.43 1.26 -10.17
N ALA A 354 14.74 0.11 -10.77
CA ALA A 354 14.72 -0.04 -12.23
C ALA A 354 13.32 0.15 -12.81
N ALA A 355 12.31 -0.51 -12.22
CA ALA A 355 10.93 -0.41 -12.68
C ALA A 355 10.41 1.03 -12.63
N GLN A 356 10.73 1.80 -11.59
CA GLN A 356 10.32 3.20 -11.50
C GLN A 356 10.98 4.09 -12.55
N MET A 357 12.29 3.93 -12.77
CA MET A 357 13.00 4.72 -13.77
C MET A 357 12.48 4.44 -15.18
N LEU A 358 12.17 3.17 -15.47
CA LEU A 358 11.56 2.75 -16.72
C LEU A 358 10.12 3.28 -16.86
N ALA A 359 9.30 3.13 -15.83
CA ALA A 359 7.90 3.56 -15.82
C ALA A 359 7.71 5.08 -15.89
N ALA A 360 8.71 5.86 -15.44
CA ALA A 360 8.72 7.31 -15.58
C ALA A 360 8.77 7.78 -17.05
N VAL A 361 9.26 6.92 -17.96
CA VAL A 361 9.26 7.18 -19.40
C VAL A 361 7.95 6.69 -20.04
N ASP A 362 7.54 5.48 -19.70
CA ASP A 362 6.32 4.84 -20.22
C ASP A 362 5.81 3.81 -19.20
N ALA A 363 4.55 3.93 -18.79
CA ALA A 363 3.92 3.05 -17.80
C ALA A 363 3.86 1.57 -18.22
N ALA A 364 4.02 1.26 -19.51
CA ALA A 364 4.14 -0.11 -20.01
C ALA A 364 5.51 -0.74 -19.75
N CYS A 365 6.51 0.06 -19.36
CA CYS A 365 7.85 -0.39 -19.02
C CYS A 365 7.96 -0.85 -17.56
N GLY A 366 8.94 -1.70 -17.27
CA GLY A 366 9.11 -2.35 -15.98
C GLY A 366 9.97 -3.61 -16.06
N VAL A 367 9.88 -4.44 -15.02
CA VAL A 367 10.63 -5.69 -14.87
C VAL A 367 9.66 -6.83 -14.60
N ARG A 368 9.82 -7.94 -15.32
CA ARG A 368 9.07 -9.18 -15.12
C ARG A 368 10.04 -10.32 -14.80
N ILE A 369 9.80 -11.02 -13.69
CA ILE A 369 10.59 -12.17 -13.27
C ILE A 369 9.92 -13.42 -13.84
N VAL A 370 10.64 -14.16 -14.68
CA VAL A 370 10.10 -15.32 -15.39
C VAL A 370 10.45 -16.62 -14.69
N ALA A 371 11.63 -16.68 -14.05
CA ALA A 371 12.05 -17.84 -13.29
C ALA A 371 11.33 -17.91 -11.94
N GLU A 372 10.88 -19.10 -11.57
CA GLU A 372 10.26 -19.36 -10.27
C GLU A 372 11.35 -19.67 -9.23
N PRO A 373 11.39 -18.95 -8.09
CA PRO A 373 12.32 -19.25 -7.01
C PRO A 373 12.21 -20.70 -6.52
N GLY A 374 13.36 -21.33 -6.25
CA GLY A 374 13.48 -22.72 -5.82
C GLY A 374 13.44 -23.74 -6.96
N LYS A 375 13.31 -23.31 -8.23
CA LYS A 375 13.32 -24.21 -9.40
C LYS A 375 14.68 -24.24 -10.11
N PRO A 376 15.03 -25.38 -10.74
CA PRO A 376 16.22 -25.46 -11.59
C PRO A 376 16.02 -24.63 -12.86
N VAL A 377 17.10 -23.96 -13.28
CA VAL A 377 17.23 -23.26 -14.56
C VAL A 377 18.39 -23.84 -15.36
N SER A 378 18.22 -23.95 -16.67
CA SER A 378 19.30 -24.36 -17.60
C SER A 378 20.12 -23.14 -18.06
N ALA A 379 21.35 -23.35 -18.50
CA ALA A 379 22.12 -22.30 -19.18
C ALA A 379 21.34 -21.77 -20.39
N GLY A 380 21.19 -20.45 -20.50
CA GLY A 380 20.41 -19.80 -21.55
C GLY A 380 18.89 -19.72 -21.28
N GLN A 381 18.38 -20.29 -20.19
CA GLN A 381 16.97 -20.15 -19.82
C GLN A 381 16.66 -18.72 -19.35
N SER A 382 15.52 -18.17 -19.75
CA SER A 382 15.07 -16.84 -19.33
C SER A 382 14.86 -16.76 -17.82
N VAL A 383 15.39 -15.70 -17.19
CA VAL A 383 15.26 -15.45 -15.74
C VAL A 383 14.40 -14.23 -15.47
N LEU A 384 14.67 -13.12 -16.16
CA LEU A 384 13.86 -11.91 -16.09
C LEU A 384 13.80 -11.23 -17.45
N GLU A 385 12.78 -10.41 -17.63
CA GLU A 385 12.54 -9.57 -18.78
C GLU A 385 12.47 -8.11 -18.33
N VAL A 386 13.15 -7.25 -19.08
CA VAL A 386 13.09 -5.81 -18.92
C VAL A 386 12.25 -5.25 -20.07
N HIS A 387 11.09 -4.71 -19.72
CA HIS A 387 10.22 -3.96 -20.61
C HIS A 387 10.71 -2.51 -20.62
N ALA A 388 11.18 -2.01 -21.76
CA ALA A 388 11.94 -0.77 -21.86
C ALA A 388 11.47 0.11 -23.03
N PRO A 389 11.73 1.43 -22.97
CA PRO A 389 11.40 2.35 -24.06
C PRO A 389 12.26 2.12 -25.31
N ASP A 390 13.43 1.48 -25.15
CA ASP A 390 14.32 1.14 -26.24
C ASP A 390 15.23 -0.06 -25.86
N PRO A 391 15.82 -0.75 -26.85
CA PRO A 391 16.69 -1.89 -26.57
C PRO A 391 17.97 -1.55 -25.79
N VAL A 392 18.53 -0.35 -25.93
CA VAL A 392 19.80 0.04 -25.29
C VAL A 392 19.61 0.15 -23.78
N SER A 393 18.57 0.88 -23.35
CA SER A 393 18.19 0.93 -21.93
C SER A 393 17.80 -0.45 -21.40
N GLY A 394 17.07 -1.24 -22.19
CA GLY A 394 16.71 -2.62 -21.84
C GLY A 394 17.91 -3.51 -21.52
N HIS A 395 18.95 -3.50 -22.34
CA HIS A 395 20.19 -4.27 -22.07
C HIS A 395 20.92 -3.77 -20.82
N ALA A 396 21.03 -2.45 -20.64
CA ALA A 396 21.71 -1.89 -19.48
C ALA A 396 21.06 -2.31 -18.15
N TYR A 397 19.72 -2.28 -18.08
CA TYR A 397 18.99 -2.75 -16.91
C TYR A 397 19.02 -4.28 -16.76
N ALA A 398 18.91 -5.05 -17.86
CA ALA A 398 18.97 -6.51 -17.81
C ALA A 398 20.32 -7.00 -17.24
N ASP A 399 21.44 -6.43 -17.71
CA ASP A 399 22.78 -6.74 -17.21
C ASP A 399 22.97 -6.29 -15.75
N ALA A 400 22.39 -5.16 -15.37
CA ALA A 400 22.45 -4.66 -13.99
C ALA A 400 21.69 -5.55 -13.02
N LEU A 401 20.44 -5.88 -13.34
CA LEU A 401 19.58 -6.74 -12.53
C LEU A 401 20.06 -8.20 -12.52
N GLY A 402 20.70 -8.66 -13.59
CA GLY A 402 21.31 -9.99 -13.64
C GLY A 402 22.34 -10.24 -12.54
N ARG A 403 23.03 -9.19 -12.07
CA ARG A 403 23.97 -9.26 -10.93
C ARG A 403 23.30 -9.36 -9.56
N HIS A 404 22.01 -9.07 -9.49
CA HIS A 404 21.18 -9.18 -8.28
C HIS A 404 20.34 -10.46 -8.26
N CYS A 405 20.43 -11.30 -9.31
CA CYS A 405 19.82 -12.61 -9.33
C CYS A 405 20.64 -13.59 -8.49
N HIS A 406 19.96 -14.37 -7.66
CA HIS A 406 20.55 -15.35 -6.77
C HIS A 406 20.43 -16.76 -7.35
N PHE A 407 21.55 -17.49 -7.33
CA PHE A 407 21.65 -18.86 -7.84
C PHE A 407 22.36 -19.75 -6.83
N HIS A 408 21.84 -20.96 -6.64
CA HIS A 408 22.47 -22.04 -5.88
C HIS A 408 22.88 -23.17 -6.84
N ASP A 409 24.00 -23.83 -6.55
CA ASP A 409 24.53 -24.91 -7.40
C ASP A 409 23.69 -26.20 -7.32
#